data_AF-F6UB39-F1
#
_entry.id   AF-F6UB39-F1
#
_cell.length_a   1.000
_cell.length_b   1.000
_cell.length_c   1.000
_cell.angle_alpha   90.00
_cell.angle_beta   90.00
_cell.angle_gamma   90.00
#
_symmetry.space_group_name_H-M   'P 1'
#
loop_
_entity.id
_entity.type
_entity.pdbx_description
1 polymer ?
#
loop_
_entity_poly.entity_id
_entity_poly.type
_entity_poly.pdbx_seq_one_letter_code
_entity_poly.pdbx_strand_id
1 'polypeptide(L)'
;MSTRDMNLLKYHEVVIVQKHNDQWKIVIGEFSKGVQVGIFSKVQLRLNLGQSKEYVSYISRFNKPLPNTQVNIEVCPANAAVICGQPSCKLPLSTPRDALKIEALSPLTNSKGLITHKLTAVKSPNGLRGCGLDGQLYMMKVQADVSIGGQMHSYLNGYFCGSKSTFYETVLWPLVRIYDETPVPVCPTWMDVRGIFTQYYNLYPV
;
A
#
# COMPACT_ATOMS: atom_id res chain seq x y z
N MET A 1 -1.03 -34.90 -3.99
CA MET A 1 -1.00 -33.97 -2.84
C MET A 1 -0.80 -34.73 -1.55
N SER A 2 -0.12 -34.15 -0.56
CA SER A 2 -0.04 -34.73 0.79
C SER A 2 -1.37 -34.57 1.54
N THR A 3 -1.62 -35.36 2.60
CA THR A 3 -2.78 -35.18 3.50
C THR A 3 -2.85 -33.76 4.07
N ARG A 4 -1.68 -33.14 4.27
CA ARG A 4 -1.56 -31.75 4.73
C ARG A 4 -2.11 -30.76 3.70
N ASP A 5 -1.82 -30.94 2.42
CA ASP A 5 -2.30 -30.06 1.35
C ASP A 5 -3.81 -30.22 1.16
N MET A 6 -4.32 -31.46 1.26
CA MET A 6 -5.75 -31.76 1.23
C MET A 6 -6.50 -31.08 2.39
N ASN A 7 -5.90 -31.04 3.58
CA ASN A 7 -6.47 -30.35 4.74
C ASN A 7 -6.54 -28.84 4.59
N LEU A 8 -5.75 -28.24 3.69
CA LEU A 8 -5.83 -26.81 3.41
C LEU A 8 -7.02 -26.48 2.50
N LEU A 9 -7.47 -27.42 1.67
CA LEU A 9 -8.58 -27.21 0.72
C LEU A 9 -9.89 -26.79 1.39
N LYS A 10 -10.17 -27.27 2.61
CA LYS A 10 -11.37 -26.90 3.38
C LYS A 10 -11.45 -25.41 3.75
N TYR A 11 -10.35 -24.69 3.56
CA TYR A 11 -10.24 -23.26 3.84
C TYR A 11 -10.33 -22.41 2.57
N HIS A 12 -10.68 -22.99 1.42
CA HIS A 12 -10.93 -22.25 0.19
C HIS A 12 -12.42 -22.30 -0.16
N GLU A 13 -12.97 -21.20 -0.68
CA GLU A 13 -14.35 -21.18 -1.19
C GLU A 13 -14.40 -21.74 -2.63
N VAL A 14 -13.33 -21.57 -3.42
CA VAL A 14 -13.20 -22.13 -4.78
C VAL A 14 -11.85 -22.83 -4.97
N VAL A 15 -11.90 -24.16 -4.98
CA VAL A 15 -10.80 -25.02 -5.46
C VAL A 15 -11.37 -26.14 -6.31
N ILE A 16 -10.84 -26.28 -7.52
CA ILE A 16 -11.12 -27.40 -8.41
C ILE A 16 -9.93 -28.36 -8.33
N VAL A 17 -10.22 -29.59 -7.93
CA VAL A 17 -9.25 -30.69 -7.93
C VAL A 17 -9.58 -31.71 -9.00
N GLN A 18 -8.55 -32.29 -9.59
CA GLN A 18 -8.68 -33.39 -10.54
C GLN A 18 -7.81 -34.56 -10.08
N LYS A 19 -8.36 -35.78 -10.17
CA LYS A 19 -7.62 -37.01 -9.91
C LYS A 19 -6.91 -37.43 -11.19
N HIS A 20 -5.59 -37.64 -11.13
CA HIS A 20 -4.77 -38.13 -12.24
C HIS A 20 -3.79 -39.17 -11.72
N ASN A 21 -3.85 -40.41 -12.22
CA ASN A 21 -3.01 -41.56 -11.79
C ASN A 21 -2.95 -41.71 -10.26
N ASP A 22 -4.12 -41.82 -9.61
CA ASP A 22 -4.28 -41.93 -8.15
C ASP A 22 -3.72 -40.78 -7.30
N GLN A 23 -3.32 -39.68 -7.94
CA GLN A 23 -2.93 -38.45 -7.25
C GLN A 23 -3.93 -37.33 -7.50
N TRP A 24 -4.37 -36.67 -6.43
CA TRP A 24 -5.12 -35.43 -6.52
C TRP A 24 -4.19 -34.26 -6.86
N LYS A 25 -4.58 -33.47 -7.85
CA LYS A 25 -3.94 -32.21 -8.27
C LYS A 25 -4.95 -31.07 -8.20
N ILE A 26 -4.50 -29.88 -7.78
CA ILE A 26 -5.28 -28.65 -7.87
C ILE A 26 -5.18 -28.16 -9.32
N VAL A 27 -6.32 -27.99 -9.97
CA VAL A 27 -6.42 -27.49 -11.35
C VAL A 27 -6.67 -25.99 -11.35
N ILE A 28 -7.54 -25.54 -10.45
CA ILE A 28 -7.82 -24.13 -10.20
C ILE A 28 -7.90 -23.94 -8.69
N GLY A 29 -7.24 -22.91 -8.18
CA GLY A 29 -7.34 -22.53 -6.78
C GLY A 29 -7.45 -21.03 -6.64
N GLU A 30 -8.19 -20.59 -5.62
CA GLU A 30 -8.27 -19.17 -5.28
C GLU A 30 -6.90 -18.55 -5.04
N PHE A 31 -6.68 -17.43 -5.72
CA PHE A 31 -5.55 -16.57 -5.49
C PHE A 31 -5.51 -16.11 -4.03
N SER A 32 -4.31 -16.07 -3.44
CA SER A 32 -4.09 -15.59 -2.07
C SER A 32 -4.95 -16.24 -0.97
N LYS A 33 -5.57 -17.41 -1.22
CA LYS A 33 -6.50 -18.06 -0.28
C LYS A 33 -7.68 -17.14 0.12
N GLY A 34 -8.08 -16.28 -0.82
CA GLY A 34 -9.14 -15.29 -0.70
C GLY A 34 -8.89 -14.16 0.30
N VAL A 35 -7.70 -14.06 0.89
CA VAL A 35 -7.35 -12.95 1.77
C VAL A 35 -7.07 -11.72 0.94
N GLN A 36 -7.74 -10.61 1.27
CA GLN A 36 -7.45 -9.30 0.71
C GLN A 36 -6.96 -8.31 1.75
N VAL A 37 -5.92 -7.53 1.42
CA VAL A 37 -5.36 -6.48 2.28
C VAL A 37 -5.14 -5.19 1.50
N GLY A 38 -5.58 -4.08 2.09
CA GLY A 38 -5.43 -2.80 1.41
C GLY A 38 -5.90 -1.63 2.25
N ILE A 39 -6.29 -0.57 1.55
CA ILE A 39 -6.66 0.72 2.12
C ILE A 39 -8.12 0.99 1.87
N PHE A 40 -8.83 1.34 2.94
CA PHE A 40 -10.25 1.64 2.90
C PHE A 40 -10.53 3.14 2.68
N SER A 41 -9.63 4.00 3.17
CA SER A 41 -9.85 5.44 3.19
C SER A 41 -9.44 6.14 1.89
N LYS A 42 -8.28 6.81 1.87
CA LYS A 42 -7.76 7.55 0.72
C LYS A 42 -6.46 6.94 0.29
N VAL A 43 -6.31 6.64 -1.00
CA VAL A 43 -5.05 6.12 -1.58
C VAL A 43 -3.90 7.14 -1.44
N GLN A 44 -4.21 8.43 -1.31
CA GLN A 44 -3.20 9.48 -1.16
C GLN A 44 -3.48 10.39 0.04
N LEU A 45 -2.45 10.66 0.85
CA LEU A 45 -2.46 11.68 1.90
C LEU A 45 -1.45 12.78 1.64
N ARG A 46 -1.80 13.99 2.07
CA ARG A 46 -0.92 15.17 2.09
C ARG A 46 -0.75 15.62 3.52
N LEU A 47 0.49 15.81 3.97
CA LEU A 47 0.82 16.27 5.31
C LEU A 47 1.79 17.45 5.22
N ASN A 48 1.52 18.52 5.97
CA ASN A 48 2.55 19.50 6.30
C ASN A 48 3.29 19.06 7.56
N LEU A 49 4.47 19.62 7.83
CA LEU A 49 5.20 19.37 9.06
C LEU A 49 4.30 19.62 10.29
N GLY A 50 4.34 18.68 11.24
CA GLY A 50 3.52 18.70 12.46
C GLY A 50 2.09 18.19 12.27
N GLN A 51 1.61 18.02 11.04
CA GLN A 51 0.27 17.51 10.80
C GLN A 51 0.19 16.00 10.98
N SER A 52 -0.95 15.55 11.53
CA SER A 52 -1.33 14.16 11.56
C SER A 52 -2.61 13.92 10.76
N LYS A 53 -2.68 12.79 10.05
CA LYS A 53 -3.90 12.29 9.41
C LYS A 53 -4.05 10.81 9.65
N GLU A 54 -5.28 10.33 9.53
CA GLU A 54 -5.62 8.93 9.70
C GLU A 54 -5.66 8.21 8.35
N TYR A 55 -5.13 6.99 8.37
CA TYR A 55 -5.12 6.04 7.28
C TYR A 55 -5.86 4.79 7.75
N VAL A 56 -6.96 4.44 7.10
CA VAL A 56 -7.72 3.23 7.43
C VAL A 56 -7.30 2.11 6.47
N SER A 57 -6.77 1.03 7.02
CA SER A 57 -6.47 -0.21 6.30
C SER A 57 -7.61 -1.20 6.52
N TYR A 58 -7.84 -2.08 5.54
CA TYR A 58 -8.77 -3.19 5.67
C TYR A 58 -8.08 -4.52 5.44
N ILE A 59 -8.67 -5.55 6.02
CA ILE A 59 -8.39 -6.93 5.70
C ILE A 59 -9.71 -7.72 5.63
N SER A 60 -9.83 -8.53 4.60
CA SER A 60 -10.95 -9.44 4.43
C SER A 60 -10.46 -10.82 3.98
N ARG A 61 -11.33 -11.82 4.11
CA ARG A 61 -11.14 -13.13 3.50
C ARG A 61 -12.46 -13.59 2.91
N PHE A 62 -12.44 -13.92 1.62
CA PHE A 62 -13.65 -14.22 0.84
C PHE A 62 -14.71 -13.12 0.97
N ASN A 63 -14.27 -11.86 0.85
CA ASN A 63 -15.11 -10.66 1.02
C ASN A 63 -15.78 -10.53 2.39
N LYS A 64 -15.39 -11.33 3.39
CA LYS A 64 -15.85 -11.21 4.78
C LYS A 64 -14.76 -10.52 5.61
N PRO A 65 -15.12 -9.58 6.50
CA PRO A 65 -14.17 -8.96 7.42
C PRO A 65 -13.33 -9.98 8.20
N LEU A 66 -12.03 -9.70 8.35
CA LEU A 66 -11.14 -10.45 9.26
C LEU A 66 -10.85 -9.63 10.52
N PRO A 67 -11.59 -9.83 11.63
CA PRO A 67 -11.33 -9.16 12.89
C PRO A 67 -10.10 -9.75 13.61
N ASN A 68 -9.63 -9.04 14.64
CA ASN A 68 -8.53 -9.49 15.52
C ASN A 68 -7.25 -9.86 14.76
N THR A 69 -6.99 -9.20 13.64
CA THR A 69 -5.83 -9.46 12.79
C THR A 69 -4.83 -8.32 12.91
N GLN A 70 -3.55 -8.65 13.00
CA GLN A 70 -2.48 -7.66 12.99
C GLN A 70 -2.26 -7.18 11.55
N VAL A 71 -2.30 -5.86 11.37
CA VAL A 71 -2.05 -5.20 10.10
C VAL A 71 -1.08 -4.05 10.38
N ASN A 72 0.02 -4.02 9.63
CA ASN A 72 1.07 -3.02 9.75
C ASN A 72 1.11 -2.16 8.49
N ILE A 73 1.33 -0.86 8.64
CA ILE A 73 1.63 0.05 7.53
C ILE A 73 3.04 0.60 7.70
N GLU A 74 3.82 0.58 6.63
CA GLU A 74 5.23 0.94 6.67
C GLU A 74 5.63 1.72 5.41
N VAL A 75 6.67 2.55 5.54
CA VAL A 75 7.29 3.23 4.40
C VAL A 75 8.10 2.23 3.58
N CYS A 76 7.79 2.12 2.28
CA CYS A 76 8.59 1.37 1.33
C CYS A 76 9.79 2.19 0.87
N PRO A 77 11.03 1.69 1.01
CA PRO A 77 12.15 2.29 0.30
C PRO A 77 11.97 2.10 -1.19
N ALA A 78 11.94 3.20 -1.94
CA ALA A 78 11.90 3.15 -3.39
C ALA A 78 12.89 4.16 -3.97
N ASN A 79 13.80 3.68 -4.81
CA ASN A 79 14.58 4.54 -5.68
C ASN A 79 13.82 4.60 -7.01
N ALA A 80 13.12 5.70 -7.28
CA ALA A 80 12.49 5.87 -8.59
C ALA A 80 13.41 6.67 -9.49
N ALA A 81 13.70 6.13 -10.67
CA ALA A 81 14.19 6.94 -11.77
C ALA A 81 12.97 7.49 -12.51
N VAL A 82 12.85 8.81 -12.63
CA VAL A 82 11.84 9.39 -13.52
C VAL A 82 12.52 9.70 -14.84
N ILE A 83 12.07 9.05 -15.92
CA ILE A 83 12.56 9.29 -17.27
C ILE A 83 11.74 10.44 -17.87
N CYS A 84 12.13 11.67 -17.58
CA CYS A 84 11.57 12.87 -18.22
C CYS A 84 12.54 13.41 -19.30
N GLY A 85 12.90 12.59 -20.29
CA GLY A 85 13.66 13.04 -21.48
C GLY A 85 15.02 13.72 -21.22
N GLN A 86 15.53 13.69 -19.99
CA GLN A 86 16.76 14.32 -19.53
C GLN A 86 17.65 13.29 -18.82
N PRO A 87 18.98 13.52 -18.75
CA PRO A 87 19.92 12.62 -18.07
C PRO A 87 19.41 12.26 -16.66
N SER A 88 19.26 10.96 -16.42
CA SER A 88 18.57 10.31 -15.30
C SER A 88 18.42 11.15 -14.03
N CYS A 89 17.27 11.83 -13.87
CA CYS A 89 16.89 12.37 -12.57
C CYS A 89 16.47 11.19 -11.68
N LYS A 90 17.39 10.74 -10.82
CA LYS A 90 17.09 9.76 -9.77
C LYS A 90 16.42 10.52 -8.63
N LEU A 91 15.13 10.26 -8.43
CA LEU A 91 14.39 10.79 -7.30
C LEU A 91 14.37 9.75 -6.19
N PRO A 92 15.09 9.99 -5.08
CA PRO A 92 14.96 9.11 -3.94
C PRO A 92 13.54 9.31 -3.37
N LEU A 93 12.67 8.30 -3.53
CA LEU A 93 11.36 8.28 -2.91
C LEU A 93 11.53 7.76 -1.48
N SER A 94 10.60 8.15 -0.61
CA SER A 94 10.56 7.65 0.77
C SER A 94 11.81 7.93 1.61
N THR A 95 12.56 9.00 1.29
CA THR A 95 13.76 9.42 2.02
C THR A 95 13.63 10.88 2.51
N PRO A 96 14.03 11.18 3.75
CA PRO A 96 14.43 10.23 4.79
C PRO A 96 13.17 9.52 5.37
N ARG A 97 13.27 8.22 5.70
CA ARG A 97 12.11 7.42 6.14
C ARG A 97 11.50 7.92 7.45
N ASP A 98 12.34 8.45 8.33
CA ASP A 98 11.98 8.95 9.66
C ASP A 98 11.35 10.36 9.64
N ALA A 99 11.06 10.93 8.45
CA ALA A 99 10.18 12.10 8.36
C ALA A 99 8.72 11.78 8.66
N LEU A 100 8.33 10.49 8.56
CA LEU A 100 6.98 10.02 8.80
C LEU A 100 6.96 9.10 10.01
N LYS A 101 6.22 9.48 11.05
CA LYS A 101 5.88 8.61 12.18
C LYS A 101 4.53 7.96 11.90
N ILE A 102 4.46 6.64 12.09
CA ILE A 102 3.27 5.84 11.86
C ILE A 102 2.92 5.12 13.16
N GLU A 103 1.68 5.27 13.61
CA GLU A 103 1.20 4.64 14.85
C GLU A 103 -0.14 3.97 14.58
N ALA A 104 -0.26 2.67 14.89
CA ALA A 104 -1.56 2.02 14.88
C ALA A 104 -2.36 2.49 16.10
N LEU A 105 -3.61 2.94 15.89
CA LEU A 105 -4.49 3.38 16.98
C LEU A 105 -5.08 2.21 17.77
N SER A 106 -4.95 1.00 17.25
CA SER A 106 -5.32 -0.27 17.86
C SER A 106 -4.27 -1.32 17.46
N PRO A 107 -3.96 -2.31 18.30
CA PRO A 107 -3.05 -3.39 17.93
C PRO A 107 -3.64 -4.34 16.87
N LEU A 108 -4.96 -4.43 16.77
CA LEU A 108 -5.67 -5.39 15.91
C LEU A 108 -6.86 -4.74 15.20
N THR A 109 -7.30 -5.37 14.11
CA THR A 109 -8.49 -4.99 13.36
C THR A 109 -9.78 -5.20 14.16
N ASN A 110 -10.76 -4.31 13.96
CA ASN A 110 -12.07 -4.39 14.60
C ASN A 110 -12.99 -5.44 13.93
N SER A 111 -14.24 -5.54 14.40
CA SER A 111 -15.27 -6.45 13.84
C SER A 111 -15.56 -6.28 12.34
N LYS A 112 -15.22 -5.13 11.77
CA LYS A 112 -15.33 -4.82 10.33
C LYS A 112 -14.04 -5.09 9.55
N GLY A 113 -13.03 -5.69 10.18
CA GLY A 113 -11.74 -5.97 9.53
C GLY A 113 -10.94 -4.71 9.24
N LEU A 114 -11.22 -3.61 9.97
CA LEU A 114 -10.59 -2.31 9.77
C LEU A 114 -9.62 -2.01 10.91
N ILE A 115 -8.51 -1.36 10.58
CA ILE A 115 -7.57 -0.77 11.53
C ILE A 115 -7.26 0.67 11.10
N THR A 116 -7.11 1.56 12.07
CA THR A 116 -6.74 2.96 11.81
C THR A 116 -5.29 3.19 12.23
N HIS A 117 -4.53 3.81 11.34
CA HIS A 117 -3.17 4.26 11.57
C HIS A 117 -3.13 5.79 11.57
N LYS A 118 -2.51 6.38 12.59
CA LYS A 118 -2.19 7.81 12.60
C LYS A 118 -0.81 8.02 12.00
N LEU A 119 -0.76 8.83 10.95
CA LEU A 119 0.47 9.20 10.26
C LEU A 119 0.76 10.66 10.57
N THR A 120 1.97 10.93 11.05
CA THR A 120 2.42 12.27 11.44
C THR A 120 3.71 12.62 10.70
N ALA A 121 3.73 13.77 10.04
CA ALA A 121 4.97 14.34 9.53
C ALA A 121 5.74 14.98 10.70
N VAL A 122 6.86 14.37 11.10
CA VAL A 122 7.59 14.75 12.32
C VAL A 122 8.80 15.63 12.07
N LYS A 123 9.30 15.67 10.83
CA LYS A 123 10.34 16.59 10.39
C LYS A 123 10.24 16.87 8.90
N SER A 124 10.84 17.97 8.47
CA SER A 124 11.01 18.28 7.06
C SER A 124 11.89 17.23 6.38
N PRO A 125 11.53 16.74 5.18
CA PRO A 125 12.40 15.92 4.34
C PRO A 125 13.58 16.71 3.70
N ASN A 126 13.72 18.01 3.99
CA ASN A 126 14.77 18.91 3.53
C ASN A 126 14.91 18.99 2.00
N GLY A 127 13.79 19.08 1.27
CA GLY A 127 13.78 19.43 -0.15
C GLY A 127 14.79 18.69 -1.04
N LEU A 128 15.00 17.38 -0.85
CA LEU A 128 16.00 16.58 -1.60
C LEU A 128 15.75 16.50 -3.13
N ARG A 129 14.74 17.19 -3.66
CA ARG A 129 14.30 17.12 -5.06
C ARG A 129 14.58 18.44 -5.78
N GLY A 130 15.78 18.55 -6.37
CA GLY A 130 16.15 19.68 -7.24
C GLY A 130 15.45 19.73 -8.61
N CYS A 131 14.39 18.93 -8.83
CA CYS A 131 13.75 18.73 -10.15
C CYS A 131 12.27 19.18 -10.21
N GLY A 132 11.87 20.17 -9.41
CA GLY A 132 10.57 20.84 -9.55
C GLY A 132 9.35 20.11 -8.94
N LEU A 133 9.56 19.08 -8.11
CA LEU A 133 8.50 18.48 -7.31
C LEU A 133 8.51 19.04 -5.88
N ASP A 134 7.45 19.76 -5.52
CA ASP A 134 7.27 20.29 -4.16
C ASP A 134 7.02 19.16 -3.13
N GLY A 135 7.82 19.10 -2.08
CA GLY A 135 7.73 18.08 -1.03
C GLY A 135 8.27 16.68 -1.40
N GLN A 136 8.15 15.75 -0.46
CA GLN A 136 8.65 14.38 -0.57
C GLN A 136 7.51 13.36 -0.63
N LEU A 137 7.57 12.48 -1.63
CA LEU A 137 6.65 11.36 -1.80
C LEU A 137 7.18 10.11 -1.07
N TYR A 138 6.33 9.53 -0.24
CA TYR A 138 6.52 8.29 0.49
C TYR A 138 5.57 7.24 -0.05
N MET A 139 6.13 6.16 -0.58
CA MET A 139 5.38 4.97 -0.91
C MET A 139 5.15 4.16 0.36
N MET A 140 3.94 3.66 0.56
CA MET A 140 3.57 2.89 1.74
C MET A 140 3.20 1.46 1.33
N LYS A 141 3.50 0.50 2.19
CA LYS A 141 2.97 -0.87 2.14
C LYS A 141 2.09 -1.13 3.34
N VAL A 142 1.12 -2.01 3.15
CA VAL A 142 0.24 -2.61 4.13
C VAL A 142 0.55 -4.09 4.14
N GLN A 143 0.86 -4.62 5.31
CA GLN A 143 1.14 -6.02 5.52
C GLN A 143 0.18 -6.58 6.56
N ALA A 144 -0.34 -7.77 6.32
CA ALA A 144 -1.17 -8.49 7.28
C ALA A 144 -0.67 -9.92 7.47
N ASP A 145 -0.63 -10.37 8.71
CA ASP A 145 -0.27 -11.74 9.05
C ASP A 145 -1.51 -12.50 9.50
N VAL A 146 -1.86 -13.58 8.79
CA VAL A 146 -3.11 -14.33 8.95
C VAL A 146 -2.82 -15.81 9.20
N SER A 147 -3.41 -16.39 10.24
CA SER A 147 -3.37 -17.83 10.49
C SER A 147 -4.46 -18.55 9.70
N ILE A 148 -4.08 -19.43 8.76
CA ILE A 148 -5.01 -20.26 7.99
C ILE A 148 -4.60 -21.72 8.18
N GLY A 149 -5.52 -22.53 8.73
CA GLY A 149 -5.24 -23.94 8.99
C GLY A 149 -4.09 -24.18 9.96
N GLY A 150 -3.88 -23.27 10.92
CA GLY A 150 -2.80 -23.35 11.91
C GLY A 150 -1.43 -22.91 11.38
N GLN A 151 -1.35 -22.34 10.17
CA GLN A 151 -0.12 -21.80 9.60
C GLN A 151 -0.24 -20.30 9.39
N MET A 152 0.81 -19.57 9.77
CA MET A 152 0.90 -18.13 9.52
C MET A 152 1.26 -17.86 8.05
N HIS A 153 0.54 -16.93 7.45
CA HIS A 153 0.75 -16.43 6.11
C HIS A 153 0.84 -14.90 6.13
N SER A 154 1.77 -14.33 5.37
CA SER A 154 1.94 -12.88 5.28
C SER A 154 1.50 -12.38 3.91
N TYR A 155 0.62 -11.38 3.93
CA TYR A 155 -0.02 -10.78 2.76
C TYR A 155 0.35 -9.31 2.66
N LEU A 156 0.58 -8.84 1.43
CA LEU A 156 1.02 -7.49 1.15
C LEU A 156 0.26 -6.88 -0.03
N ASN A 157 -0.02 -5.58 0.05
CA ASN A 157 -0.59 -4.82 -1.06
C ASN A 157 0.50 -4.41 -2.06
N GLY A 158 0.87 -5.35 -2.92
CA GLY A 158 1.71 -5.15 -4.10
C GLY A 158 3.22 -5.40 -3.89
N TYR A 159 3.97 -5.30 -4.99
CA TYR A 159 5.27 -5.97 -5.15
C TYR A 159 6.50 -5.07 -4.94
N PHE A 160 6.36 -3.75 -5.01
CA PHE A 160 7.50 -2.81 -5.16
C PHE A 160 8.40 -2.62 -3.92
N CYS A 161 8.09 -3.28 -2.81
CA CYS A 161 8.76 -3.05 -1.52
C CYS A 161 9.77 -4.14 -1.12
N GLY A 162 10.15 -5.03 -2.05
CA GLY A 162 11.20 -6.05 -1.85
C GLY A 162 10.95 -7.01 -0.68
N SER A 163 9.70 -7.19 -0.26
CA SER A 163 9.33 -7.99 0.91
C SER A 163 9.39 -9.49 0.64
N LYS A 164 9.79 -10.27 1.66
CA LYS A 164 9.71 -11.74 1.69
C LYS A 164 8.28 -12.25 1.89
N SER A 165 7.27 -11.61 1.30
CA SER A 165 5.89 -12.10 1.39
C SER A 165 5.68 -13.35 0.58
N THR A 166 4.79 -14.20 1.07
CA THR A 166 4.39 -15.42 0.36
C THR A 166 3.30 -15.14 -0.68
N PHE A 167 2.51 -14.07 -0.49
CA PHE A 167 1.42 -13.68 -1.40
C PHE A 167 1.36 -12.16 -1.57
N TYR A 168 1.06 -11.72 -2.79
CA TYR A 168 0.95 -10.31 -3.16
C TYR A 168 -0.41 -10.05 -3.77
N GLU A 169 -1.03 -8.93 -3.41
CA GLU A 169 -2.25 -8.48 -4.04
C GLU A 169 -2.04 -7.24 -4.90
N THR A 170 -2.73 -7.19 -6.04
CA THR A 170 -2.77 -6.02 -6.93
C THR A 170 -3.79 -5.00 -6.42
N VAL A 171 -3.53 -4.41 -5.25
CA VAL A 171 -4.31 -3.28 -4.73
C VAL A 171 -3.48 -2.01 -4.87
N LEU A 172 -4.12 -0.88 -5.18
CA LEU A 172 -3.46 0.42 -5.34
C LEU A 172 -2.58 0.77 -4.14
N TRP A 173 -1.37 1.28 -4.40
CA TRP A 173 -0.43 1.63 -3.34
C TRP A 173 -0.84 2.89 -2.59
N PRO A 174 -0.87 2.84 -1.24
CA PRO A 174 -0.96 4.03 -0.43
C PRO A 174 0.25 4.93 -0.65
N LEU A 175 0.00 6.22 -0.90
CA LEU A 175 1.00 7.26 -1.07
C LEU A 175 0.81 8.36 -0.04
N VAL A 176 1.92 8.88 0.48
CA VAL A 176 1.92 10.02 1.41
C VAL A 176 2.88 11.08 0.87
N ARG A 177 2.42 12.32 0.75
CA ARG A 177 3.25 13.48 0.38
C ARG A 177 3.43 14.38 1.59
N ILE A 178 4.69 14.67 1.93
CA ILE A 178 5.06 15.60 3.00
C ILE A 178 5.60 16.89 2.38
N TYR A 179 5.08 18.04 2.79
CA TYR A 179 5.54 19.37 2.33
C TYR A 179 6.45 20.05 3.35
N ASP A 180 7.40 20.82 2.83
CA ASP A 180 8.19 21.77 3.62
C ASP A 180 7.34 23.03 3.83
N GLU A 181 6.59 23.05 4.93
CA GLU A 181 5.90 24.19 5.57
C GLU A 181 5.31 25.31 4.69
N THR A 182 4.92 25.02 3.44
CA THR A 182 4.41 26.07 2.56
C THR A 182 2.93 26.30 2.88
N PRO A 183 2.52 27.52 3.27
CA PRO A 183 1.11 27.84 3.51
C PRO A 183 0.31 27.57 2.25
N VAL A 184 -0.71 26.71 2.33
CA VAL A 184 -1.66 26.50 1.23
C VAL A 184 -2.71 27.61 1.30
N PRO A 185 -2.80 28.53 0.32
CA PRO A 185 -3.78 29.62 0.36
C PRO A 185 -5.22 29.06 0.36
N VAL A 186 -6.11 29.69 1.13
CA VAL A 186 -7.55 29.33 1.20
C VAL A 186 -8.24 29.47 -0.16
N CYS A 187 -7.74 30.38 -1.00
CA CYS A 187 -8.09 30.52 -2.41
C CYS A 187 -6.81 30.32 -3.24
N PRO A 188 -6.47 29.09 -3.64
CA PRO A 188 -5.30 28.86 -4.47
C PRO A 188 -5.40 29.68 -5.77
N THR A 189 -4.40 30.51 -6.07
CA THR A 189 -4.26 31.26 -7.35
C THR A 189 -4.22 30.36 -8.59
N TRP A 190 -4.15 29.05 -8.38
CA TRP A 190 -4.24 27.99 -9.36
C TRP A 190 -5.58 27.91 -10.13
N MET A 191 -6.53 28.85 -9.98
CA MET A 191 -7.66 28.95 -10.92
C MET A 191 -7.20 29.29 -12.35
N ASP A 192 -5.99 29.82 -12.53
CA ASP A 192 -5.39 30.02 -13.86
C ASP A 192 -4.22 29.07 -14.15
N VAL A 193 -4.40 27.78 -13.82
CA VAL A 193 -3.50 26.68 -14.23
C VAL A 193 -3.58 26.34 -15.71
N ARG A 194 -4.39 27.04 -16.49
CA ARG A 194 -4.57 26.76 -17.93
C ARG A 194 -3.22 26.72 -18.63
N GLY A 195 -2.35 27.70 -18.40
CA GLY A 195 -1.01 27.74 -19.01
C GLY A 195 -0.10 26.56 -18.62
N ILE A 196 -0.24 26.05 -17.39
CA ILE A 196 0.49 24.86 -16.91
C ILE A 196 -0.08 23.61 -17.60
N PHE A 197 -1.39 23.48 -17.69
CA PHE A 197 -2.00 22.37 -18.43
C PHE A 197 -1.74 22.44 -19.93
N THR A 198 -1.58 23.62 -20.55
CA THR A 198 -1.16 23.73 -21.96
C THR A 198 0.27 23.23 -22.16
N GLN A 199 1.18 23.48 -21.20
CA GLN A 199 2.55 22.97 -21.25
C GLN A 199 2.64 21.45 -21.02
N TYR A 200 1.72 20.89 -20.22
CA TYR A 200 1.73 19.48 -19.84
C TYR A 200 0.58 18.65 -20.43
N TYR A 201 -0.10 19.18 -21.46
CA TYR A 201 -1.28 18.54 -22.08
C TYR A 201 -0.99 17.12 -22.60
N ASN A 202 0.26 16.80 -22.91
CA ASN A 202 0.69 15.47 -23.37
C ASN A 202 1.03 14.49 -22.22
N LEU A 203 0.94 14.87 -20.95
CA LEU A 203 1.26 13.99 -19.80
C LEU A 203 0.05 13.22 -19.25
N TYR A 204 -1.15 13.45 -19.77
CA TYR A 204 -2.35 12.69 -19.42
C TYR A 204 -3.07 12.29 -20.71
N PRO A 205 -3.06 11.02 -21.14
CA PRO A 205 -4.01 10.56 -22.14
C PRO A 205 -5.41 10.58 -21.52
N VAL A 206 -6.37 11.13 -22.27
CA VAL A 206 -7.80 11.15 -21.97
C VAL A 206 -8.35 9.73 -21.82
#